data_AF-A0A1Y1N2V1-F1
#
_entry.id   AF-A0A1Y1N2V1-F1
#
_cell.length_a   1.000
_cell.length_b   1.000
_cell.length_c   1.000
_cell.angle_alpha   90.00
_cell.angle_beta   90.00
_cell.angle_gamma   90.00
#
_symmetry.space_group_name_H-M   'P 1'
#
loop_
_entity.id
_entity.type
_entity.pdbx_description
1 polymer ?
#
loop_
_entity_poly.entity_id
_entity_poly.type
_entity_poly.pdbx_seq_one_letter_code
_entity_poly.pdbx_strand_id
1 'polypeptide(L)'
;ALVKMYKDRKHSPTKNHIAPFEVVIHNTKHDCWVSLLGKVLDITNLIKEFENEKCVRPLLAEAGKDISQWFDEDTGDIRTYVHPITGAKVPYCPHGPLPHVPPQVP
;
A
#
# COMPACT_ATOMS: atom_id res chain seq x y z
N ALA A 1 -5.30 1.49 6.56
CA ALA A 1 -4.41 0.48 7.15
C ALA A 1 -2.95 0.67 6.77
N LEU A 2 -2.57 0.70 5.49
CA LEU A 2 -1.17 0.81 5.05
C LEU A 2 -0.42 2.01 5.61
N VAL A 3 -1.01 3.20 5.51
CA VAL A 3 -0.48 4.44 6.11
C VAL A 3 -0.22 4.27 7.61
N LYS A 4 -1.16 3.64 8.32
CA LYS A 4 -1.04 3.37 9.75
C LYS A 4 0.10 2.38 10.01
N MET A 5 0.21 1.29 9.24
CA MET A 5 1.30 0.33 9.35
C MET A 5 2.68 0.98 9.11
N TYR A 6 2.77 1.87 8.11
CA TYR A 6 3.96 2.65 7.81
C TYR A 6 4.37 3.57 8.97
N LYS A 7 3.41 4.26 9.58
CA LYS A 7 3.62 5.17 10.72
C LYS A 7 3.96 4.41 12.01
N ASP A 8 3.32 3.27 12.25
CA ASP A 8 3.43 2.50 13.49
C ASP A 8 4.74 1.69 13.63
N ARG A 9 5.52 1.51 12.55
CA ARG A 9 6.77 0.70 12.48
C ARG A 9 6.67 -0.76 12.96
N LYS A 10 5.52 -1.22 13.44
CA LYS A 10 5.31 -2.58 14.00
C LYS A 10 5.37 -3.70 12.97
N HIS A 11 5.33 -3.38 11.68
CA HIS A 11 5.22 -4.34 10.58
C HIS A 11 6.45 -4.32 9.65
N SER A 12 7.52 -3.63 10.07
CA SER A 12 8.80 -3.70 9.37
C SER A 12 9.51 -4.99 9.75
N PRO A 13 10.16 -5.69 8.81
CA PRO A 13 11.06 -6.78 9.15
C PRO A 13 12.18 -6.27 10.08
N THR A 14 12.69 -7.13 10.95
CA THR A 14 13.66 -6.79 12.02
C THR A 14 15.04 -6.39 11.51
N LYS A 15 15.28 -6.50 10.21
CA LYS A 15 16.55 -6.21 9.54
C LYS A 15 16.62 -4.73 9.18
N ASN A 16 17.69 -4.05 9.61
CA ASN A 16 17.86 -2.60 9.41
C ASN A 16 18.00 -2.19 7.94
N HIS A 17 18.48 -3.08 7.06
CA HIS A 17 18.62 -2.83 5.63
C HIS A 17 18.18 -4.06 4.86
N ILE A 18 17.19 -3.87 3.99
CA ILE A 18 16.61 -4.93 3.15
C ILE A 18 16.86 -4.53 1.72
N ALA A 19 17.46 -5.44 0.95
CA ALA A 19 17.76 -5.16 -0.43
C ALA A 19 16.50 -5.34 -1.31
N PRO A 20 16.38 -4.62 -2.44
CA PRO A 20 15.19 -4.74 -3.30
C PRO A 20 14.90 -6.18 -3.75
N PHE A 21 15.94 -6.97 -4.03
CA PHE A 21 15.78 -8.37 -4.43
C PHE A 21 15.21 -9.26 -3.32
N GLU A 22 15.41 -8.89 -2.04
CA GLU A 22 14.81 -9.60 -0.91
C GLU A 22 13.31 -9.33 -0.86
N VAL A 23 12.85 -8.14 -1.24
CA VAL A 23 11.40 -7.81 -1.26
C VAL A 23 10.69 -8.58 -2.37
N VAL A 24 11.31 -8.70 -3.55
CA VAL A 24 10.72 -9.30 -4.77
C VAL A 24 10.33 -10.77 -4.58
N ILE A 25 11.03 -11.52 -3.72
CA ILE A 25 10.72 -12.93 -3.46
C ILE A 25 9.50 -13.12 -2.56
N HIS A 26 9.10 -12.10 -1.79
CA HIS A 26 7.91 -12.10 -0.94
C HIS A 26 6.70 -11.52 -1.71
N ASN A 27 6.28 -12.23 -2.77
CA ASN A 27 5.25 -11.78 -3.71
C ASN A 27 3.95 -12.60 -3.68
N THR A 28 3.73 -13.38 -2.63
CA THR A 28 2.58 -14.30 -2.54
C THR A 28 1.56 -13.85 -1.51
N LYS A 29 0.30 -14.28 -1.62
CA LYS A 29 -0.74 -13.89 -0.65
C LYS A 29 -0.46 -14.30 0.80
N HIS A 30 0.38 -15.31 1.00
CA HIS A 30 0.76 -15.82 2.33
C HIS A 30 2.10 -15.27 2.81
N ASP A 31 2.81 -14.56 1.95
CA ASP A 31 4.11 -13.96 2.20
C ASP A 31 4.30 -12.80 1.22
N CYS A 32 3.81 -11.62 1.62
CA CYS A 32 3.70 -10.44 0.77
C CYS A 32 4.37 -9.23 1.43
N TRP A 33 5.47 -8.79 0.85
CA TRP A 33 6.16 -7.58 1.27
C TRP A 33 6.05 -6.52 0.18
N VAL A 34 6.05 -5.27 0.60
CA VAL A 34 6.06 -4.11 -0.29
C VAL A 34 7.07 -3.10 0.21
N SER A 35 7.70 -2.39 -0.73
CA SER A 35 8.49 -1.20 -0.41
C SER A 35 7.60 0.04 -0.45
N LEU A 36 7.77 0.92 0.53
CA LEU A 36 7.05 2.18 0.66
C LEU A 36 7.98 3.24 1.26
N LEU A 37 8.27 4.29 0.50
CA LEU A 37 9.09 5.44 0.87
C LEU A 37 10.43 5.02 1.50
N GLY A 38 11.09 4.04 0.88
CA GLY A 38 12.37 3.49 1.35
C GLY A 38 12.28 2.54 2.54
N LYS A 39 11.07 2.14 2.97
CA LYS A 39 10.86 1.15 4.03
C LYS A 39 10.17 -0.08 3.47
N VAL A 40 10.56 -1.25 3.95
CA VAL A 40 9.89 -2.51 3.61
C VAL A 40 8.85 -2.83 4.67
N LEU A 41 7.64 -3.13 4.23
CA LEU A 41 6.51 -3.49 5.09
C LEU A 41 6.05 -4.91 4.76
N ASP A 42 5.93 -5.74 5.78
CA ASP A 42 5.22 -7.01 5.68
C ASP A 42 3.71 -6.75 5.78
N ILE A 43 3.02 -6.93 4.66
CA ILE A 43 1.56 -6.72 4.56
C ILE A 43 0.79 -8.03 4.54
N THR A 44 1.43 -9.16 4.83
CA THR A 44 0.82 -10.49 4.83
C THR A 44 -0.42 -10.55 5.72
N ASN A 45 -0.35 -10.00 6.93
CA ASN A 45 -1.50 -9.98 7.85
C ASN A 45 -2.64 -9.09 7.34
N LEU A 46 -2.29 -7.97 6.68
CA LEU A 46 -3.29 -7.09 6.08
C LEU A 46 -4.00 -7.80 4.92
N ILE A 47 -3.27 -8.55 4.10
CA ILE A 47 -3.87 -9.32 3.01
C ILE A 47 -4.81 -10.40 3.54
N LYS A 48 -4.44 -11.08 4.63
CA LYS A 48 -5.30 -12.07 5.28
C LYS A 48 -6.59 -11.44 5.84
N GLU A 49 -6.48 -10.26 6.46
CA GLU A 49 -7.64 -9.53 6.99
C GLU A 49 -8.63 -9.15 5.88
N PHE A 50 -8.13 -8.76 4.70
CA PHE A 50 -8.92 -8.28 3.57
C PHE A 50 -9.01 -9.30 2.41
N GLU A 51 -8.71 -10.59 2.62
CA GLU A 51 -8.57 -11.59 1.53
C GLU A 51 -9.85 -11.73 0.69
N ASN A 52 -11.00 -11.54 1.30
CA ASN A 52 -12.31 -11.62 0.64
C ASN A 52 -12.76 -10.30 0.00
N GLU A 53 -12.05 -9.20 0.22
CA GLU A 53 -12.42 -7.90 -0.30
C GLU A 53 -11.73 -7.58 -1.63
N LYS A 54 -12.44 -6.87 -2.52
CA LYS A 54 -11.85 -6.41 -3.79
C LYS A 54 -10.73 -5.39 -3.59
N CYS A 55 -10.66 -4.75 -2.41
CA CYS A 55 -9.68 -3.72 -2.09
C CYS A 55 -8.25 -4.27 -1.89
N VAL A 56 -8.09 -5.59 -1.70
CA VAL A 56 -6.76 -6.22 -1.55
C VAL A 56 -6.09 -6.51 -2.88
N ARG A 57 -6.86 -6.54 -3.98
CA ARG A 57 -6.35 -6.91 -5.32
C ARG A 57 -5.19 -6.03 -5.80
N PRO A 58 -5.23 -4.70 -5.64
CA PRO A 58 -4.10 -3.86 -6.05
C PRO A 58 -2.84 -4.16 -5.24
N LEU A 59 -2.98 -4.49 -3.95
CA LEU A 59 -1.85 -4.84 -3.09
C LEU A 59 -1.22 -6.18 -3.45
N LEU A 60 -2.05 -7.17 -3.80
CA LEU A 60 -1.56 -8.44 -4.32
C LEU A 60 -0.87 -8.29 -5.69
N ALA A 61 -1.36 -7.40 -6.55
CA ALA A 61 -0.75 -7.14 -7.86
C ALA A 61 0.62 -6.44 -7.73
N GLU A 62 0.80 -5.64 -6.68
CA GLU A 62 2.06 -4.94 -6.36
C GLU A 62 2.89 -5.65 -5.29
N ALA A 63 2.58 -6.92 -5.00
CA ALA A 63 3.36 -7.74 -4.09
C ALA A 63 4.82 -7.87 -4.57
N GLY A 64 5.77 -7.67 -3.66
CA GLY A 64 7.21 -7.69 -3.96
C GLY A 64 7.72 -6.44 -4.69
N LYS A 65 6.90 -5.39 -4.84
CA LYS A 65 7.27 -4.17 -5.57
C LYS A 65 7.28 -2.93 -4.67
N ASP A 66 7.69 -1.81 -5.26
CA ASP A 66 7.65 -0.50 -4.63
C ASP A 66 6.32 0.22 -4.96
N ILE A 67 5.55 0.50 -3.91
CA ILE A 67 4.25 1.19 -3.99
C ILE A 67 4.34 2.67 -3.62
N SER A 68 5.56 3.21 -3.46
CA SER A 68 5.82 4.63 -3.13
C SER A 68 5.07 5.62 -4.02
N GLN A 69 4.86 5.27 -5.30
CA GLN A 69 4.11 6.08 -6.27
C GLN A 69 2.67 6.42 -5.86
N TRP A 70 2.04 5.63 -4.98
CA TRP A 70 0.67 5.90 -4.51
C TRP A 70 0.64 6.86 -3.32
N PHE A 71 1.79 7.16 -2.72
CA PHE A 71 1.90 7.91 -1.48
C PHE A 71 2.69 9.20 -1.71
N ASP A 72 2.32 10.19 -0.92
CA ASP A 72 2.99 11.46 -0.86
C ASP A 72 4.20 11.33 0.09
N GLU A 73 5.38 11.76 -0.37
CA GLU A 73 6.65 11.51 0.34
C GLU A 73 6.75 12.34 1.62
N ASP A 74 6.12 13.52 1.64
CA ASP A 74 6.17 14.47 2.76
C ASP A 74 5.20 14.05 3.87
N THR A 75 3.99 13.65 3.51
CA THR A 75 2.92 13.31 4.48
C THR A 75 2.89 11.82 4.84
N GLY A 76 3.41 10.95 3.96
CA GLY A 76 3.28 9.50 4.06
C GLY A 76 1.82 9.02 3.91
N ASP A 77 0.93 9.89 3.47
CA ASP A 77 -0.47 9.59 3.19
C ASP A 77 -0.66 9.27 1.69
N ILE A 78 -1.82 8.71 1.34
CA ILE A 78 -2.13 8.38 -0.06
C ILE A 78 -2.25 9.69 -0.86
N ARG A 79 -1.62 9.74 -2.04
CA ARG A 79 -1.72 10.90 -2.93
C ARG A 79 -3.18 11.17 -3.24
N THR A 80 -3.54 12.45 -3.31
CA THR A 80 -4.88 12.87 -3.74
C THR A 80 -4.78 13.72 -4.99
N TYR A 81 -5.79 13.66 -5.84
CA TYR A 81 -5.93 14.58 -6.98
C TYR A 81 -7.28 15.27 -6.92
N VAL A 82 -7.37 16.44 -7.55
CA VAL A 82 -8.64 17.17 -7.68
C VAL A 82 -9.34 16.63 -8.92
N HIS A 83 -10.51 16.02 -8.73
CA HIS A 83 -11.27 15.47 -9.85
C HIS A 83 -11.73 16.61 -10.78
N PRO A 84 -11.43 16.55 -12.10
CA PRO A 84 -11.62 17.69 -13.00
C PRO A 84 -13.09 18.09 -13.18
N ILE A 85 -14.03 17.18 -12.91
CA ILE A 85 -15.47 17.43 -13.08
C ILE A 85 -16.12 17.88 -11.77
N THR A 86 -15.73 17.32 -10.64
CA THR A 86 -16.42 17.54 -9.35
C THR A 86 -15.67 18.52 -8.44
N GLY A 87 -14.40 18.83 -8.73
CA GLY A 87 -13.55 19.66 -7.87
C GLY A 87 -13.21 19.01 -6.51
N ALA A 88 -13.67 17.79 -6.26
CA ALA A 88 -13.44 17.07 -5.02
C ALA A 88 -12.01 16.52 -4.96
N LYS A 89 -11.40 16.57 -3.77
CA LYS A 89 -10.13 15.88 -3.50
C LYS A 89 -10.40 14.39 -3.33
N VAL A 90 -9.91 13.59 -4.27
CA VAL A 90 -10.11 12.14 -4.30
C VAL A 90 -8.77 11.41 -4.17
N PRO A 91 -8.72 10.25 -3.50
CA PRO A 91 -7.51 9.45 -3.38
C PRO A 91 -7.09 8.87 -4.74
N TYR A 92 -5.80 8.95 -5.04
CA TYR A 92 -5.19 8.43 -6.26
C TYR A 92 -5.02 6.91 -6.16
N CYS A 93 -5.97 6.18 -6.71
CA CYS A 93 -5.98 4.72 -6.70
C CYS A 93 -6.23 4.18 -8.13
N PRO A 94 -5.23 4.23 -9.04
CA PRO A 94 -5.43 3.89 -10.45
C PRO A 94 -5.77 2.40 -10.68
N HIS A 95 -5.36 1.53 -9.76
CA HIS A 95 -5.53 0.07 -9.87
C HIS A 95 -6.77 -0.46 -9.14
N GLY A 96 -7.57 0.40 -8.50
CA GLY A 96 -8.78 0.03 -7.78
C GLY A 96 -8.79 0.46 -6.31
N PRO A 97 -9.82 0.08 -5.53
CA PRO A 97 -9.96 0.49 -4.14
C PRO A 97 -8.82 -0.09 -3.28
N LEU A 98 -8.43 0.64 -2.24
CA LEU A 98 -7.41 0.21 -1.28
C LEU A 98 -8.02 0.05 0.12
N PRO A 99 -7.48 -0.82 0.99
CA PRO A 99 -8.03 -1.05 2.32
C PRO A 99 -8.04 0.23 3.16
N HIS A 100 -9.19 0.54 3.75
CA HIS A 100 -9.45 1.77 4.53
C HIS A 100 -9.34 3.09 3.73
N VAL A 101 -9.37 3.04 2.41
CA VAL A 101 -9.57 4.24 1.59
C VAL A 101 -11.06 4.36 1.31
N PRO A 102 -11.70 5.50 1.65
CA PRO A 102 -13.12 5.66 1.39
C PRO A 102 -13.37 5.51 -0.12
N PRO A 103 -14.47 4.84 -0.51
CA PRO A 103 -14.81 4.68 -1.92
C PRO A 103 -14.94 6.06 -2.57
N GLN A 104 -14.44 6.18 -3.80
CA GLN A 104 -14.70 7.35 -4.65
C GLN A 104 -16.19 7.31 -5.00
N VAL A 105 -17.01 7.95 -4.18
CA VAL A 105 -18.41 8.22 -4.51
C VAL A 105 -18.47 9.53 -5.28
N PRO A 106 -19.23 9.59 -6.39
CA PRO A 106 -19.65 10.86 -7.00
C PRO A 106 -20.43 11.74 -6.03
#